data_AF-A0A961JAN0-F1
#
_entry.id   AF-A0A961JAN0-F1
#
_cell.length_a   1.000
_cell.length_b   1.000
_cell.length_c   1.000
_cell.angle_alpha   90.00
_cell.angle_beta   90.00
_cell.angle_gamma   90.00
#
_symmetry.space_group_name_H-M   'P 1'
#
loop_
_entity.id
_entity.type
_entity.pdbx_description
1 polymer ?
#
loop_
_entity_poly.entity_id
_entity_poly.type
_entity_poly.pdbx_seq_one_letter_code
_entity_poly.pdbx_strand_id
1 'polypeptide(L)' 'MTNRLAIFLAVIVLGIFLADRIYFGGQLPVLIGRKGLAFIEWLAFWR' A
#
# COMPACT_ATOMS: atom_id res chain seq x y z
N MET A 1 -11.24 8.37 -18.14
CA MET A 1 -11.06 8.71 -16.71
C MET A 1 -12.13 9.69 -16.30
N THR A 2 -13.16 9.25 -15.59
CA THR A 2 -14.20 10.15 -15.07
C THR A 2 -13.75 10.78 -13.77
N ASN A 3 -13.85 12.11 -13.65
CA ASN A 3 -13.44 12.86 -12.44
C ASN A 3 -14.08 12.30 -11.15
N ARG A 4 -15.29 11.73 -11.26
CA ARG A 4 -15.98 11.06 -10.15
C ARG A 4 -15.22 9.85 -9.60
N LEU A 5 -14.67 9.01 -10.48
CA LEU A 5 -13.90 7.84 -10.08
C LEU A 5 -12.60 8.26 -9.40
N ALA A 6 -11.93 9.28 -9.94
CA ALA A 6 -10.69 9.80 -9.36
C ALA A 6 -10.89 10.31 -7.92
N ILE A 7 -11.96 11.07 -7.68
CA ILE A 7 -12.30 11.56 -6.33
C ILE A 7 -12.60 10.39 -5.39
N PHE A 8 -13.38 9.41 -5.84
CA PHE A 8 -13.71 8.24 -5.02
C PHE A 8 -12.46 7.44 -4.61
N LEU A 9 -11.57 7.20 -5.58
CA LEU A 9 -10.30 6.52 -5.32
C LEU A 9 -9.41 7.32 -4.36
N ALA A 10 -9.32 8.64 -4.53
CA ALA A 10 -8.55 9.49 -3.64
C ALA A 10 -9.05 9.41 -2.19
N VAL A 11 -10.37 9.45 -1.98
CA VAL A 11 -10.98 9.33 -0.64
C VAL A 11 -10.66 7.97 -0.02
N ILE A 12 -10.77 6.88 -0.79
CA ILE A 12 -10.45 5.53 -0.30
C ILE A 12 -8.97 5.45 0.10
N VAL A 13 -8.07 5.89 -0.77
CA VAL A 13 -6.63 5.82 -0.53
C VAL A 13 -6.26 6.61 0.72
N LEU A 14 -6.74 7.85 0.85
CA LEU A 14 -6.49 8.67 2.04
C LEU A 14 -7.09 8.06 3.30
N GLY A 15 -8.30 7.50 3.22
CA GLY A 15 -8.95 6.82 4.34
C GLY A 15 -8.14 5.62 4.86
N ILE A 16 -7.56 4.82 3.96
CA ILE A 16 -6.72 3.67 4.31
C ILE A 16 -5.45 4.13 5.03
N PHE A 17 -4.74 5.14 4.51
CA PHE A 17 -3.54 5.65 5.17
C PHE A 17 -3.84 6.32 6.51
N LEU A 18 -4.98 6.99 6.64
CA LEU A 18 -5.41 7.57 7.90
C LEU A 18 -5.73 6.48 8.93
N ALA A 19 -6.43 5.42 8.52
CA ALA A 19 -6.70 4.26 9.36
C ALA A 19 -5.40 3.57 9.81
N ASP A 20 -4.44 3.37 8.91
CA ASP A 20 -3.10 2.86 9.24
C ASP A 20 -2.41 3.74 10.29
N ARG A 21 -2.48 5.07 10.12
CA ARG A 21 -1.85 6.00 11.05
C ARG A 21 -2.48 6.01 12.45
N ILE A 22 -3.79 5.79 12.54
CA ILE A 22 -4.56 5.81 13.80
C ILE A 22 -4.47 4.47 14.54
N TYR A 23 -4.68 3.35 13.84
CA TYR A 23 -4.82 2.04 14.46
C TYR A 23 -3.52 1.21 14.47
N PHE A 24 -2.62 1.42 13.51
CA PHE A 24 -1.47 0.55 13.26
C PHE A 24 -0.11 1.26 13.32
N GLY A 25 -0.10 2.55 13.67
CA GLY A 25 1.12 3.33 13.88
C GLY A 25 1.79 3.86 12.59
N GLY A 26 1.19 3.67 11.41
CA GLY A 26 1.66 4.28 10.16
C GLY A 26 2.81 3.54 9.47
N GLN A 27 3.14 2.31 9.89
CA GLN A 27 4.30 1.57 9.41
C GLN A 27 3.94 0.44 8.43
N LEU A 28 2.65 0.14 8.23
CA LEU A 28 2.23 -0.93 7.34
C LEU A 28 2.73 -0.79 5.89
N PRO A 29 2.76 0.41 5.27
CA PRO A 29 3.28 0.57 3.92
C PRO A 29 4.74 0.15 3.79
N VAL A 30 5.57 0.51 4.78
CA VAL A 30 6.99 0.16 4.83
C VAL A 30 7.15 -1.34 5.04
N LEU A 31 6.35 -1.93 5.94
CA LEU A 31 6.36 -3.37 6.21
C LEU A 31 5.99 -4.19 4.96
N ILE A 32 4.93 -3.79 4.25
CA ILE A 32 4.49 -4.44 3.02
C ILE A 32 5.55 -4.29 1.93
N GLY A 33 6.13 -3.10 1.77
CA GLY A 33 7.21 -2.86 0.80
C GLY A 33 8.42 -3.77 1.04
N ARG A 34 8.88 -3.88 2.28
CA ARG A 34 10.00 -4.77 2.64
C ARG A 34 9.69 -6.24 2.34
N LYS A 35 8.48 -6.71 2.65
CA LYS A 35 8.06 -8.09 2.35
C LYS A 35 7.95 -8.33 0.84
N GLY A 36 7.46 -7.35 0.09
CA GLY A 36 7.38 -7.42 -1.37
C GLY A 36 8.76 -7.53 -2.00
N LEU A 37 9.75 -6.75 -1.54
CA LEU A 37 11.13 -6.86 -2.01
C LEU A 37 11.72 -8.24 -1.73
N ALA A 38 11.58 -8.75 -0.51
CA ALA A 38 12.06 -10.10 -0.17
C ALA A 38 11.39 -11.19 -1.03
N PHE A 39 10.10 -11.02 -1.36
CA PHE A 39 9.38 -11.93 -2.25
C PHE A 39 9.90 -11.86 -3.69
N ILE A 40 10.20 -10.66 -4.20
CA ILE A 40 10.81 -10.47 -5.52
C ILE A 40 12.20 -11.09 -5.56
N GLU A 41 13.03 -10.90 -4.53
CA GLU A 41 14.35 -11.54 -4.42
C GLU A 41 14.24 -13.06 -4.42
N TRP A 42 13.30 -13.61 -3.66
CA TRP A 42 13.02 -15.04 -3.66
C TRP A 42 12.61 -15.53 -5.05
N LEU A 43 11.67 -14.86 -5.73
CA LEU A 43 11.29 -15.21 -7.10
C LEU A 43 12.46 -15.13 -8.08
N ALA A 44 13.29 -14.10 -7.95
CA ALA A 44 14.46 -13.88 -8.81
C ALA A 44 15.54 -14.94 -8.62
N PHE A 45 15.64 -15.55 -7.43
CA PHE A 45 16.54 -16.68 -7.17
C PHE A 45 16.18 -17.94 -7.96
N TRP A 46 14.89 -18.17 -8.25
CA TRP A 46 14.42 -19.35 -9.01
C TRP A 46 14.54 -19.18 -10.53
N ARG A 47 14.96 -18.01 -11.02
CA ARG A 47 15.25 -17.78 -12.43
C ARG A 47 16.71 -18.11 -12.73
#